data_AF-A0A7C2DD88-F1
#
_entry.id   AF-A0A7C2DD88-F1
#
_cell.length_a   1.000
_cell.length_b   1.000
_cell.length_c   1.000
_cell.angle_alpha   90.00
_cell.angle_beta   90.00
_cell.angle_gamma   90.00
#
_symmetry.space_group_name_H-M   'P 1'
#
loop_
_entity.id
_entity.type
_entity.pdbx_description
1 polymer ?
#
loop_
_entity_poly.entity_id
_entity_poly.type
_entity_poly.pdbx_seq_one_letter_code
_entity_poly.pdbx_strand_id
1 'polypeptide(L)'
;MRAKEDEEVTHEKLVALIRQATRDVFTTMLGMELADGEPYVDDSAPGPSEGVIALIGLAGRWAGSGTFSCTAAMAMRLASQLLMQPYEAINEEVLDAVGEITNMVLGNVKTSLEEELGPMGLSIPTVVYGRNFTTRSVARSKWTVVPFHVDGEVIEVHLCLAPSRDAAAHGRAARERVTAVLSIE
;
A
#
# COMPACT_ATOMS: atom_id res chain seq x y z
N MET A 1 -31.88 -7.60 14.25
CA MET A 1 -30.44 -7.28 14.36
C MET A 1 -29.90 -7.16 12.95
N ARG A 2 -29.84 -5.94 12.40
CA ARG A 2 -29.43 -5.70 11.01
C ARG A 2 -27.95 -6.07 10.86
N ALA A 3 -27.63 -6.88 9.85
CA ALA A 3 -26.27 -7.04 9.40
C ALA A 3 -25.71 -5.65 9.11
N LYS A 4 -24.61 -5.27 9.77
CA LYS A 4 -23.83 -4.09 9.42
C LYS A 4 -23.37 -4.37 7.98
N GLU A 5 -23.91 -3.62 7.02
CA GLU A 5 -23.51 -3.69 5.61
C GLU A 5 -21.98 -3.70 5.57
N ASP A 6 -21.38 -4.64 4.84
CA ASP A 6 -19.94 -4.62 4.60
C ASP A 6 -19.62 -3.27 3.98
N GLU A 7 -19.04 -2.37 4.76
CA GLU A 7 -18.79 -0.98 4.39
C GLU A 7 -17.83 -0.99 3.20
N GLU A 8 -18.35 -0.65 2.02
CA GLU A 8 -17.61 -0.72 0.78
C GLU A 8 -16.54 0.36 0.79
N VAL A 9 -15.27 -0.05 0.84
CA VAL A 9 -14.13 0.86 0.77
C VAL A 9 -14.08 1.42 -0.65
N THR A 10 -14.47 2.69 -0.81
CA THR A 10 -14.56 3.32 -2.14
C THR A 10 -13.19 3.79 -2.65
N HIS A 11 -13.09 3.97 -3.97
CA HIS A 11 -11.89 4.51 -4.61
C HIS A 11 -11.52 5.89 -4.05
N GLU A 12 -12.49 6.81 -3.93
CA GLU A 12 -12.28 8.17 -3.44
C GLU A 12 -11.73 8.19 -2.01
N LYS A 13 -12.20 7.25 -1.17
CA LYS A 13 -11.71 7.09 0.19
C LYS A 13 -10.25 6.65 0.21
N LEU A 14 -9.91 5.63 -0.58
CA LEU A 14 -8.52 5.17 -0.69
C LEU A 14 -7.61 6.28 -1.21
N VAL A 15 -8.05 7.05 -2.20
CA VAL A 15 -7.32 8.22 -2.71
C VAL A 15 -7.02 9.21 -1.58
N ALA A 16 -8.02 9.57 -0.78
CA ALA A 16 -7.84 10.53 0.32
C ALA A 16 -6.84 10.02 1.36
N LEU A 17 -6.94 8.75 1.75
CA LEU A 17 -6.03 8.13 2.71
C LEU A 17 -4.58 8.07 2.18
N ILE A 18 -4.41 7.66 0.92
CA ILE A 18 -3.10 7.59 0.27
C ILE A 18 -2.47 8.98 0.17
N ARG A 19 -3.24 10.01 -0.24
CA ARG A 19 -2.77 11.39 -0.32
C ARG A 19 -2.29 11.90 1.03
N GLN A 20 -3.08 11.71 2.07
CA GLN A 20 -2.72 12.15 3.41
C GLN A 20 -1.45 11.44 3.90
N ALA A 21 -1.42 10.10 3.84
CA ALA A 21 -0.29 9.30 4.28
C ALA A 21 1.01 9.62 3.54
N THR A 22 0.94 9.77 2.22
CA THR A 22 2.12 10.07 1.38
C THR A 22 2.62 11.48 1.68
N ARG A 23 1.72 12.47 1.80
CA ARG A 23 2.06 13.85 2.15
C ARG A 23 2.73 13.95 3.53
N ASP A 24 2.21 13.24 4.52
CA ASP A 24 2.78 13.23 5.86
C ASP A 24 4.21 12.67 5.84
N VAL A 25 4.43 11.50 5.21
CA VAL A 25 5.78 10.91 5.13
C VAL A 25 6.75 11.84 4.39
N PHE A 26 6.38 12.37 3.23
CA PHE A 26 7.28 13.20 2.44
C PHE A 26 7.60 14.52 3.12
N THR A 27 6.61 15.15 3.76
CA THR A 27 6.82 16.44 4.41
C THR A 27 7.61 16.28 5.71
N THR A 28 7.29 15.26 6.51
CA THR A 28 7.88 15.09 7.86
C THR A 28 9.23 14.37 7.83
N MET A 29 9.39 13.36 6.98
CA MET A 29 10.60 12.52 6.96
C MET A 29 11.59 12.95 5.88
N LEU A 30 11.10 13.44 4.73
CA LEU A 30 11.96 13.80 3.60
C LEU A 30 12.12 15.31 3.41
N GLY A 31 11.29 16.13 4.05
CA GLY A 31 11.27 17.58 3.83
C GLY A 31 10.92 17.98 2.39
N MET A 32 10.19 17.13 1.67
CA MET A 32 9.83 17.32 0.26
C MET A 32 8.36 17.69 0.12
N GLU A 33 8.06 18.63 -0.78
CA GLU A 33 6.69 18.99 -1.13
C GLU A 33 6.17 18.15 -2.30
N LEU A 34 4.94 17.65 -2.16
CA LEU A 34 4.23 16.86 -3.17
C LEU A 34 3.07 17.65 -3.77
N ALA A 35 2.97 17.63 -5.10
CA ALA A 35 1.77 18.02 -5.83
C ALA A 35 0.98 16.77 -6.23
N ASP A 36 -0.31 16.76 -5.91
CA ASP A 36 -1.19 15.62 -6.23
C ASP A 36 -1.39 15.51 -7.75
N GLY A 37 -1.24 14.31 -8.29
CA GLY A 37 -1.71 13.95 -9.62
C GLY A 37 -3.18 13.53 -9.64
N GLU A 38 -3.71 13.34 -10.84
CA GLU A 38 -5.08 12.85 -11.03
C GLU A 38 -5.12 11.34 -10.74
N PRO A 39 -5.90 10.90 -9.72
CA PRO A 39 -6.01 9.50 -9.37
C PRO A 39 -6.85 8.75 -10.42
N TYR A 40 -6.58 7.46 -10.57
CA TYR A 40 -7.33 6.63 -11.50
C TYR A 40 -7.45 5.19 -10.99
N VAL A 41 -8.37 4.45 -11.62
CA VAL A 41 -8.50 3.01 -11.39
C VAL A 41 -7.74 2.28 -12.49
N ASP A 42 -6.80 1.42 -12.10
CA ASP A 42 -6.10 0.52 -13.02
C ASP A 42 -6.62 -0.91 -12.90
N ASP A 43 -7.14 -1.44 -14.01
CA ASP A 43 -7.54 -2.83 -14.19
C ASP A 43 -6.87 -3.48 -15.42
N SER A 44 -5.83 -2.82 -15.95
CA SER A 44 -5.15 -3.18 -17.18
C SER A 44 -4.24 -4.41 -17.00
N ALA A 45 -3.87 -5.01 -18.14
CA ALA A 45 -2.89 -6.07 -18.13
C ALA A 45 -1.50 -5.50 -17.77
N PRO A 46 -0.71 -6.19 -16.93
CA PRO A 46 0.63 -5.74 -16.57
C PRO A 46 1.48 -5.36 -17.79
N GLY A 47 1.94 -4.12 -17.81
CA GLY A 47 2.84 -3.59 -18.83
C GLY A 47 4.33 -3.77 -18.46
N PRO A 48 5.25 -3.52 -19.41
CA PRO A 48 6.65 -3.37 -19.09
C PRO A 48 6.85 -2.09 -18.26
N SER A 49 7.57 -2.22 -17.15
CA SER A 49 7.93 -1.15 -16.22
C SER A 49 9.45 -1.05 -16.08
N GLU A 50 9.93 0.11 -15.63
CA GLU A 50 11.31 0.38 -15.31
C GLU A 50 11.44 1.22 -14.03
N GLY A 51 12.61 1.17 -13.39
CA GLY A 51 12.86 1.91 -12.15
C GLY A 51 12.82 0.99 -10.93
N VAL A 52 12.17 1.47 -9.86
CA VAL A 52 12.07 0.78 -8.58
C VAL A 52 10.60 0.65 -8.18
N ILE A 53 10.17 -0.56 -7.83
CA ILE A 53 8.85 -0.84 -7.27
C ILE A 53 9.04 -1.58 -5.94
N ALA A 54 8.37 -1.09 -4.90
CA ALA A 54 8.24 -1.77 -3.63
C ALA A 54 6.80 -2.26 -3.44
N LEU A 55 6.64 -3.50 -3.02
CA LEU A 55 5.36 -4.19 -2.82
C LEU A 55 5.20 -4.56 -1.35
N ILE A 56 4.00 -4.35 -0.81
CA ILE A 56 3.62 -4.78 0.53
C ILE A 56 2.25 -5.47 0.50
N GLY A 57 2.08 -6.50 1.33
CA GLY A 57 0.82 -7.18 1.54
C GLY A 57 0.07 -6.62 2.74
N LEU A 58 -1.26 -6.49 2.61
CA LEU A 58 -2.17 -6.21 3.71
C LEU A 58 -3.01 -7.45 3.99
N ALA A 59 -3.17 -7.81 5.27
CA ALA A 59 -3.91 -9.00 5.69
C ALA A 59 -4.83 -8.72 6.88
N GLY A 60 -6.01 -9.31 6.91
CA GLY A 60 -6.99 -9.09 7.97
C GLY A 60 -8.39 -9.51 7.52
N ARG A 61 -9.41 -8.86 8.07
CA ARG A 61 -10.79 -8.97 7.55
C ARG A 61 -10.88 -8.50 6.09
N TRP A 62 -10.05 -7.53 5.76
CA TRP A 62 -9.75 -7.11 4.40
C TRP A 62 -8.31 -7.48 4.08
N ALA A 63 -8.06 -7.90 2.85
CA ALA A 63 -6.75 -8.28 2.37
C ALA A 63 -6.49 -7.67 1.00
N GLY A 64 -5.23 -7.46 0.70
CA GLY A 64 -4.84 -6.76 -0.51
C GLY A 64 -3.35 -6.54 -0.62
N SER A 65 -2.99 -5.63 -1.51
CA SER A 65 -1.60 -5.28 -1.76
C SER A 65 -1.50 -3.81 -2.05
N GLY A 66 -0.41 -3.20 -1.59
CA GLY A 66 -0.05 -1.85 -1.98
C GLY A 66 1.34 -1.81 -2.58
N THR A 67 1.56 -0.86 -3.47
CA THR A 67 2.85 -0.65 -4.11
C THR A 67 3.24 0.81 -4.07
N PHE A 68 4.54 1.05 -4.02
CA PHE A 68 5.16 2.34 -4.27
C PHE A 68 6.09 2.18 -5.46
N SER A 69 6.01 3.09 -6.43
CA SER A 69 6.85 3.03 -7.62
C SER A 69 7.41 4.39 -7.98
N CYS A 70 8.64 4.39 -8.49
CA CYS A 70 9.33 5.59 -8.93
C CYS A 70 10.45 5.26 -9.93
N THR A 71 10.94 6.27 -10.63
CA THR A 71 12.11 6.13 -11.50
C THR A 71 13.37 5.83 -10.67
N ALA A 72 14.40 5.26 -11.31
CA ALA A 72 15.68 5.03 -10.62
C ALA A 72 16.33 6.35 -10.15
N ALA A 73 16.17 7.42 -10.91
CA ALA A 73 16.64 8.75 -10.52
C ALA A 73 15.92 9.25 -9.27
N MET A 74 14.60 9.07 -9.21
CA MET A 74 13.82 9.46 -8.05
C MET A 74 14.14 8.59 -6.82
N ALA A 75 14.34 7.28 -6.99
CA ALA A 75 14.75 6.40 -5.89
C ALA A 75 16.06 6.87 -5.22
N MET A 76 17.07 7.23 -6.02
CA MET A 76 18.34 7.78 -5.49
C MET A 76 18.13 9.10 -4.77
N ARG A 77 17.24 9.97 -5.27
CA ARG A 77 16.89 11.25 -4.61
C ARG A 77 16.21 11.01 -3.27
N LEU A 78 15.21 10.12 -3.21
CA LEU A 78 14.50 9.76 -1.99
C LEU A 78 15.47 9.22 -0.93
N ALA A 79 16.34 8.28 -1.33
CA ALA A 79 17.37 7.74 -0.45
C ALA A 79 18.34 8.84 0.01
N SER A 80 18.70 9.77 -0.88
CA SER A 80 19.61 10.86 -0.52
C SER A 80 19.03 11.81 0.52
N GLN A 81 17.73 12.09 0.44
CA GLN A 81 17.03 12.90 1.45
C GLN A 81 16.91 12.14 2.77
N LEU A 82 16.50 10.86 2.73
CA LEU A 82 16.28 10.07 3.94
C LEU A 82 17.57 9.79 4.71
N LEU A 83 18.66 9.50 4.00
CA LEU A 83 19.96 9.10 4.58
C LEU A 83 20.96 10.25 4.66
N MET A 84 20.59 11.45 4.18
CA MET A 84 21.40 12.67 4.18
C MET A 84 22.78 12.50 3.50
N GLN A 85 22.85 11.69 2.44
CA GLN A 85 24.06 11.48 1.64
C GLN A 85 23.72 11.28 0.15
N PRO A 86 24.56 11.69 -0.80
CA PRO A 86 24.25 11.55 -2.22
C PRO A 86 24.44 10.11 -2.73
N TYR A 87 23.58 9.69 -3.65
CA TYR A 87 23.70 8.43 -4.39
C TYR A 87 23.79 8.66 -5.90
N GLU A 88 24.79 8.05 -6.54
CA GLU A 88 25.00 8.11 -8.00
C GLU A 88 24.54 6.85 -8.74
N ALA A 89 24.24 5.78 -7.99
CA ALA A 89 23.74 4.53 -8.52
C ALA A 89 22.79 3.85 -7.52
N ILE A 90 21.89 3.01 -8.04
CA ILE A 90 21.06 2.11 -7.22
C ILE A 90 21.98 1.10 -6.53
N ASN A 91 21.93 1.06 -5.20
CA ASN A 91 22.61 0.09 -4.35
C ASN A 91 21.64 -0.42 -3.26
N GLU A 92 22.11 -1.27 -2.36
CA GLU A 92 21.29 -1.84 -1.27
C GLU A 92 20.67 -0.75 -0.38
N GLU A 93 21.42 0.28 -0.01
CA GLU A 93 20.91 1.39 0.82
C GLU A 93 19.77 2.16 0.14
N VAL A 94 19.87 2.38 -1.18
CA VAL A 94 18.78 3.02 -1.95
C VAL A 94 17.52 2.15 -1.96
N LEU A 95 17.68 0.84 -2.14
CA LEU A 95 16.55 -0.10 -2.15
C LEU A 95 15.91 -0.19 -0.76
N ASP A 96 16.71 -0.24 0.29
CA ASP A 96 16.25 -0.25 1.68
C ASP A 96 15.50 1.04 2.02
N ALA A 97 16.03 2.20 1.62
CA ALA A 97 15.36 3.49 1.81
C ALA A 97 13.98 3.54 1.13
N VAL A 98 13.87 3.05 -0.12
CA VAL A 98 12.57 2.96 -0.80
C VAL A 98 11.64 1.98 -0.09
N GLY A 99 12.17 0.86 0.40
CA GLY A 99 11.44 -0.09 1.24
C GLY A 99 10.85 0.57 2.49
N GLU A 100 11.65 1.34 3.23
CA GLU A 100 11.20 2.04 4.44
C GLU A 100 10.19 3.15 4.15
N ILE A 101 10.38 3.92 3.08
CA ILE A 101 9.37 4.90 2.64
C ILE A 101 8.04 4.20 2.33
N THR A 102 8.09 3.06 1.64
CA THR A 102 6.89 2.27 1.32
C THR A 102 6.21 1.76 2.58
N ASN A 103 7.00 1.26 3.53
CA ASN A 103 6.50 0.78 4.82
C ASN A 103 5.83 1.90 5.62
N MET A 104 6.41 3.10 5.65
CA MET A 104 5.82 4.25 6.33
C MET A 104 4.53 4.72 5.65
N VAL A 105 4.53 4.89 4.33
CA VAL A 105 3.35 5.36 3.58
C VAL A 105 2.19 4.38 3.74
N LEU A 106 2.43 3.09 3.47
CA LEU A 106 1.37 2.09 3.54
C LEU A 106 1.03 1.68 4.98
N GLY A 107 1.95 1.85 5.92
CA GLY A 107 1.69 1.76 7.35
C GLY A 107 0.73 2.83 7.86
N ASN A 108 0.90 4.08 7.41
CA ASN A 108 -0.01 5.18 7.72
C ASN A 108 -1.41 4.92 7.12
N VAL A 109 -1.47 4.52 5.84
CA VAL A 109 -2.75 4.14 5.21
C VAL A 109 -3.44 3.00 5.96
N LYS A 110 -2.69 1.94 6.29
CA LYS A 110 -3.17 0.80 7.07
C LYS A 110 -3.72 1.23 8.43
N THR A 111 -3.02 2.12 9.15
CA THR A 111 -3.47 2.63 10.45
C THR A 111 -4.82 3.34 10.34
N SER A 112 -5.00 4.19 9.32
CA SER A 112 -6.28 4.84 9.07
C SER A 112 -7.40 3.86 8.67
N LEU A 113 -7.07 2.80 7.93
CA LEU A 113 -8.05 1.76 7.56
C LEU A 113 -8.49 0.90 8.76
N GLU A 114 -7.61 0.68 9.75
CA GLU A 114 -7.93 -0.15 10.92
C GLU A 114 -9.03 0.43 11.80
N GLU A 115 -9.20 1.75 11.82
CA GLU A 115 -10.25 2.45 12.58
C GLU A 115 -11.66 1.95 12.17
N GLU A 116 -11.81 1.49 10.93
CA GLU A 116 -13.09 1.08 10.35
C GLU A 116 -13.16 -0.41 10.01
N LEU A 117 -12.10 -0.94 9.39
CA LEU A 117 -12.07 -2.31 8.88
C LEU A 117 -11.66 -3.33 9.95
N GLY A 118 -11.20 -2.84 11.10
CA GLY A 118 -10.64 -3.62 12.20
C GLY A 118 -9.16 -3.95 11.98
N PRO A 119 -8.55 -4.75 12.87
CA PRO A 119 -7.11 -4.99 12.86
C PRO A 119 -6.61 -5.58 11.55
N MET A 120 -5.49 -5.05 11.07
CA MET A 120 -4.81 -5.45 9.85
C MET A 120 -3.31 -5.69 10.13
N GLY A 121 -2.74 -6.67 9.45
CA GLY A 121 -1.31 -6.89 9.36
C GLY A 121 -0.74 -6.25 8.09
N LEU A 122 0.52 -5.85 8.17
CA LEU A 122 1.30 -5.34 7.05
C LEU A 122 2.55 -6.22 6.91
N SER A 123 2.85 -6.70 5.71
CA SER A 123 4.06 -7.50 5.47
C SER A 123 5.32 -6.63 5.46
N ILE A 124 6.49 -7.28 5.40
CA ILE A 124 7.73 -6.56 5.06
C ILE A 124 7.69 -6.20 3.57
N PRO A 125 8.17 -5.00 3.16
CA PRO A 125 8.28 -4.63 1.76
C PRO A 125 9.19 -5.58 0.96
N THR A 126 8.81 -5.88 -0.27
CA THR A 126 9.68 -6.49 -1.28
C THR A 126 10.00 -5.46 -2.35
N VAL A 127 11.28 -5.14 -2.53
CA VAL A 127 11.73 -4.13 -3.49
C VAL A 127 12.32 -4.80 -4.72
N VAL A 128 11.83 -4.40 -5.89
CA VAL A 128 12.27 -4.86 -7.21
C VAL A 128 12.81 -3.66 -7.97
N TYR A 129 14.01 -3.80 -8.52
CA TYR A 129 14.62 -2.78 -9.37
C TYR A 129 15.08 -3.39 -10.69
N GLY A 130 15.02 -2.60 -11.76
CA GLY A 130 15.53 -3.02 -13.04
C GLY A 130 14.94 -2.24 -14.20
N ARG A 131 15.20 -2.76 -15.40
CA ARG A 131 14.60 -2.27 -16.65
C ARG A 131 13.79 -3.41 -17.25
N ASN A 132 12.64 -3.07 -17.84
CA ASN A 132 11.81 -4.02 -18.57
C ASN A 132 11.37 -5.24 -17.72
N PHE A 133 10.82 -4.97 -16.53
CA PHE A 133 10.18 -5.99 -15.71
C PHE A 133 8.66 -5.74 -15.66
N THR A 134 7.91 -6.76 -15.26
CA THR A 134 6.45 -6.68 -15.18
C THR A 134 5.99 -7.30 -13.87
N THR A 135 5.19 -6.55 -13.11
CA THR A 135 4.59 -7.03 -11.86
C THR A 135 3.14 -7.41 -12.12
N ARG A 136 2.73 -8.60 -11.67
CA ARG A 136 1.36 -9.07 -11.84
C ARG A 136 0.81 -9.53 -10.50
N SER A 137 -0.33 -8.97 -10.11
CA SER A 137 -1.15 -9.58 -9.07
C SER A 137 -1.99 -10.72 -9.66
N VAL A 138 -2.01 -11.86 -8.96
CA VAL A 138 -2.78 -13.04 -9.36
C VAL A 138 -4.28 -12.81 -9.16
N ALA A 139 -4.64 -11.98 -8.17
CA ALA A 139 -6.01 -11.54 -7.97
C ALA A 139 -6.34 -10.43 -8.99
N ARG A 140 -7.42 -10.61 -9.77
CA ARG A 140 -8.00 -9.51 -10.55
C ARG A 140 -8.63 -8.53 -9.57
N SER A 141 -7.85 -7.54 -9.16
CA SER A 141 -8.28 -6.48 -8.26
C SER A 141 -8.20 -5.14 -8.98
N LYS A 142 -9.20 -4.28 -8.77
CA LYS A 142 -9.13 -2.88 -9.18
C LYS A 142 -8.10 -2.19 -8.31
N TRP A 143 -7.10 -1.58 -8.92
CA TRP A 143 -6.10 -0.80 -8.21
C TRP A 143 -6.53 0.66 -8.16
N THR A 144 -6.56 1.24 -6.97
CA THR A 144 -6.57 2.69 -6.80
C THR A 144 -5.14 3.17 -6.97
N VAL A 145 -4.89 3.97 -8.01
CA VAL A 145 -3.58 4.56 -8.28
C VAL A 145 -3.62 6.04 -7.97
N VAL A 146 -2.65 6.50 -7.19
CA VAL A 146 -2.47 7.91 -6.84
C VAL A 146 -1.08 8.37 -7.26
N PRO A 147 -0.98 9.14 -8.36
CA PRO A 147 0.28 9.77 -8.76
C PRO A 147 0.59 11.01 -7.92
N PHE A 148 1.87 11.29 -7.73
CA PHE A 148 2.37 12.52 -7.13
C PHE A 148 3.55 13.06 -7.93
N HIS A 149 3.61 14.37 -8.08
CA HIS A 149 4.73 15.08 -8.69
C HIS A 149 5.65 15.64 -7.60
N VAL A 150 6.94 15.40 -7.74
CA VAL A 150 7.98 15.84 -6.81
C VAL A 150 9.28 16.07 -7.57
N ASP A 151 9.89 17.24 -7.42
CA ASP A 151 11.16 17.62 -8.08
C ASP A 151 11.21 17.36 -9.61
N GLY A 152 10.05 17.47 -10.28
CA GLY A 152 9.93 17.22 -11.73
C GLY A 152 9.84 15.75 -12.13
N GLU A 153 9.82 14.83 -11.16
CA GLU A 153 9.60 13.39 -11.35
C GLU A 153 8.18 13.01 -10.88
N VAL A 154 7.75 11.79 -11.25
CA VAL A 154 6.48 11.20 -10.80
C VAL A 154 6.77 9.97 -9.95
N ILE A 155 6.08 9.89 -8.82
CA ILE A 155 5.95 8.66 -8.03
C ILE A 155 4.48 8.22 -8.04
N GLU A 156 4.24 6.92 -7.90
CA GLU A 156 2.88 6.42 -7.79
C GLU A 156 2.75 5.47 -6.59
N VAL A 157 1.64 5.65 -5.86
CA VAL A 157 1.22 4.72 -4.81
C VAL A 157 -0.04 4.03 -5.29
N HIS A 158 0.00 2.70 -5.33
CA HIS A 158 -1.14 1.89 -5.72
C HIS A 158 -1.64 1.10 -4.53
N LEU A 159 -2.95 0.91 -4.42
CA LEU A 159 -3.57 0.08 -3.41
C LEU A 159 -4.74 -0.67 -3.99
N CYS A 160 -4.77 -1.98 -3.76
CA CYS A 160 -5.96 -2.80 -3.96
C CYS A 160 -6.34 -3.46 -2.64
N LEU A 161 -7.63 -3.47 -2.33
CA LEU A 161 -8.16 -4.04 -1.11
C LEU A 161 -9.51 -4.70 -1.37
N ALA A 162 -9.73 -5.89 -0.80
CA ALA A 162 -10.99 -6.61 -0.88
C ALA A 162 -11.28 -7.35 0.43
N PRO A 163 -12.55 -7.68 0.72
CA PRO A 163 -12.89 -8.53 1.85
C PRO A 163 -12.17 -9.89 1.74
N SER A 164 -11.50 -10.30 2.82
CA SER A 164 -10.80 -11.59 2.86
C SER A 164 -11.80 -12.74 2.99
N ARG A 165 -11.71 -13.73 2.09
CA ARG A 165 -12.55 -14.92 2.13
C ARG A 165 -12.26 -15.79 3.36
N ASP A 166 -11.04 -15.74 3.90
CA ASP A 166 -10.62 -16.55 5.05
C ASP A 166 -11.08 -15.99 6.41
N ALA A 167 -11.35 -14.69 6.50
CA ALA A 167 -11.88 -14.07 7.71
C ALA A 167 -13.33 -14.52 8.00
N ALA A 168 -14.11 -14.83 6.96
CA ALA A 168 -15.46 -15.36 7.09
C ALA A 168 -15.49 -16.80 7.65
N ALA A 169 -14.46 -17.61 7.37
CA ALA A 169 -14.34 -18.98 7.85
C ALA A 169 -13.95 -19.06 9.33
N HIS A 170 -12.98 -18.24 9.77
CA HIS A 170 -12.54 -18.20 11.17
C HIS A 170 -13.60 -17.58 12.11
N GLY A 171 -14.40 -16.61 11.61
CA GLY A 171 -15.52 -16.04 12.35
C GLY A 171 -16.67 -17.02 12.61
N ARG A 172 -16.92 -17.97 11.69
CA ARG A 172 -17.89 -19.07 11.90
C ARG A 172 -17.40 -20.08 12.93
N ALA A 173 -16.15 -20.52 12.82
CA ALA A 173 -15.56 -21.50 13.74
C ALA A 173 -15.49 -20.99 15.20
N ALA A 174 -15.21 -19.69 15.40
CA ALA A 174 -15.21 -19.06 16.73
C ALA A 174 -16.64 -18.93 17.31
N ARG A 175 -17.64 -18.60 16.48
CA ARG A 175 -19.05 -18.52 16.89
C ARG A 175 -19.62 -19.90 17.28
N GLU A 176 -19.32 -20.94 16.52
CA GLU A 176 -19.78 -22.30 16.81
C GLU A 176 -19.23 -22.84 18.13
N ARG A 177 -17.98 -22.50 18.49
CA ARG A 177 -17.39 -22.86 19.79
C ARG A 177 -18.04 -22.12 20.96
N VAL A 178 -18.44 -20.86 20.79
CA VAL A 178 -19.10 -20.07 21.84
C VAL A 178 -20.54 -20.55 22.06
N THR A 179 -21.28 -20.87 21.00
CA THR A 179 -22.64 -21.42 21.10
C THR A 179 -22.67 -22.81 21.73
N ALA A 180 -21.65 -23.65 21.46
CA ALA A 180 -21.52 -24.96 22.09
C ALA A 180 -21.29 -24.89 23.61
N VAL A 181 -20.60 -23.85 24.10
CA VAL A 181 -20.37 -23.65 25.55
C VAL A 181 -21.63 -23.12 26.25
N LEU A 182 -22.42 -22.26 25.59
CA LEU A 182 -23.66 -21.69 26.14
C LEU A 182 -24.87 -22.64 26.12
N SER A 183 -24.75 -23.84 25.53
CA SER A 183 -25.83 -24.84 25.46
C SER A 183 -25.65 -25.99 26.45
N ILE A 184 -24.68 -25.88 27.38
CA ILE A 184 -24.35 -26.89 28.39
C ILE A 184 -24.85 -26.48 29.80
N GLU A 185 -25.56 -25.36 29.93
CA GLU A 185 -26.25 -24.95 31.18
C GLU A 185 -27.77 -25.07 31.08
#